data_AF-M1I5M8-F1
#
_entry.id   AF-M1I5M8-F1
#
_cell.length_a   1.000
_cell.length_b   1.000
_cell.length_c   1.000
_cell.angle_alpha   90.00
_cell.angle_beta   90.00
_cell.angle_gamma   90.00
#
_symmetry.space_group_name_H-M   'P 1'
#
loop_
_entity.id
_entity.type
_entity.pdbx_description
1 polymer ?
#
loop_
_entity_poly.entity_id
_entity_poly.type
_entity_poly.pdbx_seq_one_letter_code
_entity_poly.pdbx_strand_id
1 'polypeptide(L)' 'MDFIVEAENTSDGKRLIRYFYRCPACGTRINDELITVSKSENNELLIRISRWLF' A
#
# COMPACT_ATOMS: atom_id res chain seq x y z
N MET A 1 -14.60 -9.00 -8.31
CA MET A 1 -13.37 -8.75 -7.55
C MET A 1 -13.64 -7.51 -6.73
N ASP A 2 -13.40 -7.57 -5.43
CA ASP A 2 -13.62 -6.44 -4.53
C ASP A 2 -12.34 -5.63 -4.47
N PHE A 3 -12.44 -4.32 -4.67
CA PHE A 3 -11.30 -3.42 -4.53
C PHE A 3 -11.19 -2.96 -3.08
N ILE A 4 -10.07 -3.28 -2.44
CA ILE A 4 -9.85 -3.07 -1.01
C ILE A 4 -8.67 -2.13 -0.81
N VAL A 5 -8.82 -1.23 0.17
CA VAL A 5 -7.78 -0.31 0.62
C VAL A 5 -7.49 -0.57 2.10
N GLU A 6 -6.23 -0.85 2.42
CA GLU A 6 -5.75 -1.02 3.79
C GLU A 6 -4.67 0.02 4.10
N ALA A 7 -4.77 0.67 5.25
CA ALA A 7 -3.74 1.60 5.74
C ALA A 7 -3.18 1.11 7.08
N GLU A 8 -1.86 1.03 7.17
CA GLU A 8 -1.13 0.57 8.33
C GLU A 8 -0.02 1.57 8.67
N ASN A 9 0.11 1.91 9.96
CA ASN A 9 1.28 2.64 10.47
C ASN A 9 2.25 1.60 11.02
N THR A 10 3.49 1.57 10.51
CA THR A 10 4.54 0.69 11.00
C THR A 10 5.20 1.28 12.24
N SER A 11 5.82 0.41 13.05
CA SER A 11 6.63 0.79 14.21
C SER A 11 7.72 1.83 13.87
N ASP A 12 8.24 1.78 12.64
CA ASP A 12 9.31 2.66 12.16
C ASP A 12 8.81 4.05 11.72
N GLY A 13 7.55 4.40 12.03
CA GLY A 13 6.95 5.68 11.68
C GLY A 13 6.61 5.83 10.19
N LYS A 14 6.60 4.73 9.43
CA LYS A 14 6.16 4.72 8.03
C LYS A 14 4.67 4.43 7.96
N ARG A 15 4.00 5.00 6.96
CA ARG A 15 2.61 4.66 6.64
C ARG A 15 2.57 3.90 5.33
N LEU A 16 1.96 2.72 5.37
CA LEU A 16 1.77 1.85 4.21
C LEU A 16 0.28 1.88 3.83
N ILE A 17 0.00 2.15 2.56
CA ILE A 17 -1.35 2.09 1.99
C ILE A 17 -1.32 1.04 0.88
N ARG A 18 -2.10 -0.03 1.04
CA ARG A 18 -2.15 -1.16 0.12
C ARG A 18 -3.47 -1.14 -0.62
N TYR A 19 -3.41 -1.12 -1.94
CA TYR A 19 -4.52 -1.30 -2.86
C TYR A 19 -4.42 -2.69 -3.47
N PHE A 20 -5.50 -3.46 -3.38
CA PHE A 20 -5.53 -4.79 -3.95
C PHE A 20 -6.96 -5.21 -4.30
N TYR A 21 -7.07 -6.12 -5.24
CA TYR A 21 -8.30 -6.81 -5.58
C TYR A 21 -8.38 -8.13 -4.81
N ARG A 22 -9.54 -8.44 -4.24
CA ARG A 22 -9.83 -9.72 -3.60
C ARG A 22 -10.92 -10.47 -4.36
N CYS A 23 -10.68 -11.75 -4.63
CA CYS A 23 -11.71 -12.63 -5.18
C CYS A 23 -12.69 -13.04 -4.07
N PRO A 24 -13.99 -12.74 -4.19
CA PRO A 24 -14.97 -13.12 -3.16
C PRO A 24 -15.22 -14.65 -3.13
N ALA A 25 -14.97 -15.37 -4.24
CA ALA A 25 -15.21 -16.81 -4.33
C ALA A 25 -14.09 -17.66 -3.73
N CYS A 26 -12.82 -17.28 -3.95
CA CYS A 26 -11.66 -18.09 -3.53
C CYS A 26 -10.66 -17.34 -2.63
N GLY A 27 -10.86 -16.05 -2.38
CA GLY A 27 -9.99 -15.25 -1.52
C GLY A 27 -8.68 -14.77 -2.16
N THR A 28 -8.37 -15.16 -3.41
CA THR A 28 -7.16 -14.72 -4.12
C THR A 28 -7.00 -13.21 -4.07
N ARG A 29 -5.81 -12.77 -3.68
CA ARG A 29 -5.41 -11.36 -3.62
C ARG A 29 -4.50 -11.01 -4.80
N ILE A 30 -4.85 -9.94 -5.49
CA ILE A 30 -4.06 -9.36 -6.58
C ILE A 30 -3.65 -7.96 -6.15
N ASN A 31 -2.35 -7.72 -5.94
CA ASN A 31 -1.85 -6.40 -5.57
C ASN A 31 -1.94 -5.45 -6.76
N ASP A 32 -2.34 -4.20 -6.50
CA ASP A 32 -2.48 -3.15 -7.51
C ASP A 32 -1.45 -2.05 -7.26
N GLU A 33 -1.54 -1.38 -6.10
CA GLU A 33 -0.67 -0.28 -5.74
C GLU A 33 -0.26 -0.37 -4.27
N LEU A 34 0.99 0.01 -3.99
CA LEU A 34 1.51 0.22 -2.65
C LEU A 34 2.05 1.65 -2.56
N ILE A 35 1.45 2.43 -1.66
CA ILE A 35 1.97 3.75 -1.30
C ILE A 35 2.70 3.63 0.03
N THR A 36 3.95 4.02 0.05
CA THR A 36 4.76 4.14 1.27
C THR A 36 5.04 5.60 1.54
N VAL A 37 4.64 6.08 2.71
CA VAL A 37 4.93 7.43 3.20
C VAL A 37 5.92 7.32 4.36
N SER A 38 7.04 8.02 4.27
CA SER A 38 8.06 8.07 5.31
C SER A 38 8.62 9.49 5.45
N LYS A 39 9.09 9.84 6.65
CA LYS A 39 9.85 11.07 6.86
C LYS A 39 11.33 10.83 6.53
N SER A 40 11.93 11.75 5.78
CA SER A 40 13.37 11.82 5.54
C SER A 40 14.08 12.49 6.72
N GLU A 41 15.40 12.30 6.83
CA GLU A 41 16.24 12.96 7.84
C GLU A 41 16.22 14.49 7.71
N ASN A 42 16.01 15.01 6.50
CA ASN A 42 15.88 16.45 6.22
C ASN A 42 14.48 17.02 6.51
N ASN A 43 13.64 16.30 7.27
CA ASN A 43 12.25 16.64 7.57
C ASN A 43 11.33 16.73 6.34
N GLU A 44 11.73 16.12 5.23
CA GLU A 44 10.93 16.01 4.01
C GLU A 44 9.98 14.81 4.09
N LEU A 45 8.83 14.92 3.41
CA LEU A 45 7.90 13.80 3.22
C LEU A 45 8.28 13.04 1.94
N LEU A 46 8.71 11.79 2.11
CA LEU A 46 8.95 10.87 1.00
C LEU A 46 7.69 10.02 0.76
N ILE A 47 7.10 10.18 -0.41
CA ILE A 47 5.98 9.36 -0.89
C ILE A 47 6.49 8.49 -2.02
N ARG A 48 6.50 7.18 -1.83
CA ARG A 48 6.85 6.18 -2.85
C ARG A 48 5.59 5.46 -3.30
N ILE A 49 5.35 5.48 -4.61
CA ILE A 49 4.25 4.78 -5.25
C ILE A 49 4.84 3.61 -6.04
N SER A 50 4.42 2.39 -5.72
CA SER A 50 4.78 1.18 -6.44
C SER A 50 3.51 0.56 -7.01
N ARG A 51 3.39 0.54 -8.34
CA ARG A 51 2.27 -0.09 -9.04
C ARG A 51 2.71 -1.42 -9.64
N TRP A 52 1.91 -2.44 -9.43
CA TRP A 52 2.02 -3.70 -10.16
C TRP A 52 1.13 -3.61 -11.39
N LEU A 53 1.75 -3.27 -12.52
CA LEU A 53 1.19 -3.61 -13.82
C LEU A 53 1.39 -5.12 -13.94
N PHE A 54 0.28 -5.85 -13.95
CA PHE A 54 0.20 -7.30 -14.16
C PHE A 54 1.32 -7.88 -15.04
#